data_AF-I9NUX4-F1
#
_entry.id   AF-I9NUX4-F1
#
_cell.length_a   1.000
_cell.length_b   1.000
_cell.length_c   1.000
_cell.angle_alpha   90.00
_cell.angle_beta   90.00
_cell.angle_gamma   90.00
#
_symmetry.space_group_name_H-M   'P 1'
#
loop_
_entity.id
_entity.type
_entity.pdbx_description
1 polymer ?
#
loop_
_entity_poly.entity_id
_entity_poly.type
_entity_poly.pdbx_seq_one_letter_code
_entity_poly.pdbx_strand_id
1 'polypeptide(L)'
;MKNRRIFLLILGSFLFVNLFHFNTAAATAKYLISGKITDLNLRPIDGAKIVFELEGGLNSIQVAKTNNRGNYSIYLPVTNKVYWVTIGKEKYKTYRGKIQLKDGSDNFNFILHK
;
A
#
# COMPACT_ATOMS: atom_id res chain seq x y z
N MET A 1 30.05 27.84 -48.51
CA MET A 1 30.20 27.34 -47.11
C MET A 1 29.27 28.10 -46.14
N LYS A 2 27.93 28.05 -46.35
CA LYS A 2 26.96 28.93 -45.63
C LYS A 2 25.80 28.20 -44.94
N ASN A 3 25.85 26.87 -44.79
CA ASN A 3 24.69 26.10 -44.32
C ASN A 3 24.95 25.25 -43.06
N ARG A 4 26.18 25.27 -42.50
CA ARG A 4 26.55 24.45 -41.32
C ARG A 4 25.88 24.89 -40.01
N ARG A 5 25.54 26.18 -39.87
CA ARG A 5 24.95 26.73 -38.63
C ARG A 5 23.47 26.37 -38.46
N ILE A 6 22.74 26.21 -39.56
CA ILE A 6 21.32 25.85 -39.56
C ILE A 6 21.14 24.36 -39.25
N PHE A 7 22.05 23.51 -39.75
CA PHE A 7 22.02 22.06 -39.49
C PHE A 7 22.28 21.71 -38.01
N LEU A 8 23.16 22.48 -37.33
CA LEU A 8 23.43 22.33 -35.89
C LEU A 8 22.23 22.69 -35.01
N LEU A 9 21.39 23.64 -35.42
CA LEU A 9 20.20 24.05 -34.67
C LEU A 9 19.06 23.01 -34.76
N ILE A 10 18.91 22.35 -35.90
CA ILE A 10 17.89 21.31 -36.12
C ILE A 10 18.26 20.00 -35.40
N LEU A 11 19.55 19.65 -35.37
CA LEU A 11 20.03 18.47 -34.64
C LEU A 11 19.95 18.67 -33.11
N GLY A 12 20.23 19.90 -32.66
CA GLY A 12 20.10 20.28 -31.25
C GLY A 12 18.64 20.29 -30.76
N SER A 13 17.69 20.73 -31.59
CA SER A 13 16.27 20.69 -31.23
C SER A 13 15.72 19.26 -31.16
N PHE A 14 16.14 18.36 -32.06
CA PHE A 14 15.75 16.94 -32.02
C PHE A 14 16.27 16.18 -30.80
N LEU A 15 17.46 16.55 -30.29
CA LEU A 15 18.01 16.02 -29.04
C LEU A 15 17.30 16.60 -27.79
N PHE A 16 16.77 17.82 -27.88
CA PHE A 16 16.07 18.45 -26.76
C PHE A 16 14.66 17.88 -26.52
N VAL A 17 13.95 17.47 -27.57
CA VAL A 17 12.60 16.87 -27.41
C VAL A 17 12.66 15.47 -26.79
N ASN A 18 13.73 14.71 -27.05
CA ASN A 18 13.86 13.35 -26.54
C ASN A 18 14.37 13.25 -25.10
N LEU A 19 14.86 14.35 -24.51
CA LEU A 19 15.30 14.37 -23.12
C LEU A 19 14.13 14.49 -22.12
N PHE A 20 12.93 14.82 -22.59
CA PHE A 20 11.72 14.94 -21.77
C PHE A 20 10.86 13.68 -21.69
N HIS A 21 11.29 12.56 -22.29
CA HIS A 21 10.78 11.26 -21.91
C HIS A 21 11.46 10.85 -20.60
N PHE A 22 11.16 11.58 -19.52
CA PHE A 22 11.37 11.06 -18.19
C PHE A 22 10.59 9.75 -18.15
N ASN A 23 11.32 8.63 -18.13
CA ASN A 23 10.83 7.39 -17.59
C ASN A 23 10.57 7.62 -16.10
N THR A 24 9.52 8.38 -15.81
CA THR A 24 8.90 8.35 -14.50
C THR A 24 8.20 7.01 -14.46
N ALA A 25 8.94 5.96 -14.12
CA ALA A 25 8.34 4.84 -13.43
C ALA A 25 7.63 5.48 -12.24
N ALA A 26 6.32 5.69 -12.35
CA ALA A 26 5.53 6.32 -11.32
C ALA A 26 5.76 5.50 -10.06
N ALA A 27 6.54 6.05 -9.14
CA ALA A 27 6.73 5.47 -7.83
C ALA A 27 5.32 5.37 -7.24
N THR A 28 4.76 4.15 -7.25
CA THR A 28 3.42 3.94 -6.72
C THR A 28 3.50 4.27 -5.24
N ALA A 29 2.92 5.40 -4.84
CA ALA A 29 2.96 5.82 -3.44
C ALA A 29 2.32 4.71 -2.60
N LYS A 30 3.13 4.11 -1.72
CA LYS A 30 2.69 3.09 -0.78
C LYS A 30 2.43 3.75 0.56
N TYR A 31 1.25 3.51 1.11
CA TYR A 31 0.77 4.14 2.33
C TYR A 31 0.94 3.19 3.51
N LEU A 32 1.68 3.61 4.53
CA LEU A 32 2.01 2.77 5.68
C LEU A 32 0.91 2.87 6.74
N ILE A 33 0.09 1.83 6.87
CA ILE A 33 -0.83 1.73 7.99
C ILE A 33 -0.26 0.82 9.07
N SER A 34 -0.73 1.03 10.29
CA SER A 34 -0.36 0.20 11.44
C SER A 34 -1.57 -0.09 12.30
N GLY A 35 -1.39 -0.98 13.27
CA GLY A 35 -2.46 -1.30 14.20
C GLY A 35 -2.08 -2.40 15.17
N LYS A 36 -3.01 -2.73 16.04
CA LYS A 36 -2.85 -3.77 17.06
C LYS A 36 -4.05 -4.71 17.07
N ILE A 37 -3.76 -6.01 17.19
CA ILE A 37 -4.78 -7.04 17.32
C ILE A 37 -4.69 -7.65 18.72
N THR A 38 -5.80 -7.63 19.45
CA THR A 38 -5.93 -8.21 20.79
C THR A 38 -7.10 -9.18 20.88
N ASP A 39 -7.19 -9.93 21.96
CA ASP A 39 -8.42 -10.63 22.34
C ASP A 39 -9.36 -9.72 23.17
N LEU A 40 -10.52 -10.25 23.56
CA LEU A 40 -11.50 -9.55 24.41
C LEU A 40 -10.94 -9.08 25.76
N ASN A 41 -9.88 -9.71 26.26
CA ASN A 41 -9.22 -9.34 27.51
C ASN A 41 -8.05 -8.37 27.28
N LEU A 42 -8.00 -7.73 26.10
CA LEU A 42 -6.93 -6.82 25.68
C LEU A 42 -5.53 -7.46 25.62
N ARG A 43 -5.46 -8.79 25.61
CA ARG A 43 -4.17 -9.49 25.48
C ARG A 43 -3.74 -9.46 24.02
N PRO A 44 -2.47 -9.12 23.73
CA PRO A 44 -1.98 -9.08 22.35
C PRO A 44 -2.01 -10.46 21.72
N ILE A 45 -2.42 -10.53 20.46
CA ILE A 45 -2.40 -11.76 19.68
C ILE A 45 -1.18 -11.77 18.79
N ASP A 46 -0.22 -12.64 19.07
CA ASP A 46 0.98 -12.85 18.27
C ASP A 46 0.71 -13.70 17.02
N GLY A 47 1.35 -13.32 15.91
CA GLY A 47 1.27 -14.05 14.64
C GLY A 47 -0.13 -14.16 14.04
N ALA A 48 -1.06 -13.26 14.37
CA ALA A 48 -2.33 -13.15 13.67
C ALA A 48 -2.07 -12.70 12.23
N LYS A 49 -2.61 -13.42 11.24
CA LYS A 49 -2.49 -13.06 9.83
C LYS A 49 -3.59 -12.06 9.49
N ILE A 50 -3.20 -10.88 9.01
CA ILE A 50 -4.12 -9.85 8.52
C ILE A 50 -3.93 -9.70 7.01
N VAL A 51 -5.06 -9.62 6.29
CA VAL A 51 -5.12 -9.49 4.84
C VAL A 51 -5.99 -8.28 4.51
N PHE A 52 -5.45 -7.37 3.71
CA PHE A 52 -6.18 -6.26 3.11
C PHE A 52 -6.38 -6.53 1.63
N GLU A 53 -7.61 -6.41 1.16
CA GLU A 53 -8.00 -6.59 -0.23
C GLU A 53 -8.76 -5.34 -0.67
N LEU A 54 -8.29 -4.67 -1.72
CA LEU A 54 -8.96 -3.48 -2.25
C LEU A 54 -10.35 -3.86 -2.77
N GLU A 55 -11.37 -3.07 -2.41
CA GLU A 55 -12.71 -3.28 -2.96
C GLU A 55 -12.70 -3.12 -4.49
N GLY A 56 -13.13 -4.17 -5.19
CA GLY A 56 -13.08 -4.24 -6.66
C GLY A 56 -12.13 -5.29 -7.24
N GLY A 57 -11.36 -6.02 -6.41
CA GLY A 57 -10.73 -7.28 -6.84
C GLY A 57 -9.42 -7.67 -6.15
N LEU A 58 -8.94 -8.87 -6.48
CA LEU A 58 -7.76 -9.54 -5.90
C LEU A 58 -6.40 -8.93 -6.30
N ASN A 59 -6.39 -7.94 -7.19
CA ASN A 59 -5.15 -7.35 -7.74
C ASN A 59 -4.37 -6.49 -6.73
N SER A 60 -4.87 -6.34 -5.49
CA SER A 60 -4.24 -5.54 -4.45
C SER A 60 -4.40 -6.19 -3.07
N ILE A 61 -3.98 -7.45 -2.97
CA ILE A 61 -3.90 -8.17 -1.70
C ILE A 61 -2.59 -7.83 -1.01
N GLN A 62 -2.69 -7.32 0.22
CA GLN A 62 -1.54 -7.08 1.08
C GLN A 62 -1.69 -7.93 2.35
N VAL A 63 -0.61 -8.52 2.82
CA VAL A 63 -0.62 -9.45 3.96
C VAL A 63 0.42 -9.01 4.99
N ALA A 64 0.04 -9.00 6.25
CA ALA A 64 0.95 -8.83 7.37
C ALA A 64 0.66 -9.87 8.47
N LYS A 65 1.61 -9.99 9.40
CA LYS A 65 1.44 -10.75 10.62
C LYS A 65 1.73 -9.84 11.82
N THR A 66 1.00 -10.03 12.90
CA THR A 66 1.32 -9.34 14.15
C THR A 66 2.59 -9.89 14.76
N ASN A 67 3.32 -9.03 15.47
CA ASN A 67 4.44 -9.42 16.33
C ASN A 67 3.96 -9.85 17.72
N ASN A 68 4.90 -10.19 18.61
CA ASN A 68 4.63 -10.65 19.99
C ASN A 68 3.87 -9.62 20.86
N ARG A 69 3.86 -8.35 20.48
CA ARG A 69 3.10 -7.28 21.14
C ARG A 69 1.74 -7.06 20.49
N GLY A 70 1.36 -7.88 19.51
CA GLY A 70 0.10 -7.80 18.77
C GLY A 70 0.09 -6.71 17.70
N ASN A 71 1.22 -6.04 17.45
CA ASN A 71 1.28 -4.93 16.50
C ASN A 71 1.56 -5.44 15.09
N TYR A 72 0.96 -4.80 14.08
CA TYR A 72 1.27 -5.01 12.68
C TYR A 72 1.54 -3.68 11.97
N SER A 73 2.21 -3.76 10.82
CA SER A 73 2.39 -2.63 9.90
C SER A 73 2.39 -3.15 8.47
N ILE A 74 1.78 -2.42 7.55
CA ILE A 74 1.56 -2.86 6.18
C ILE A 74 1.44 -1.67 5.23
N TYR A 75 1.98 -1.85 4.03
CA TYR A 75 1.91 -0.87 2.97
C TYR A 75 0.72 -1.16 2.04
N LEU A 76 -0.18 -0.19 1.89
CA LEU A 76 -1.31 -0.26 0.97
C LEU A 76 -1.05 0.60 -0.28
N PRO A 77 -1.53 0.19 -1.47
CA PRO A 77 -1.19 0.87 -2.72
C PRO A 77 -1.97 2.18 -2.95
N VAL A 78 -3.12 2.40 -2.30
CA VAL A 78 -4.02 3.53 -2.60
C VAL A 78 -4.76 3.97 -1.33
N THR A 79 -4.87 5.28 -1.07
CA THR A 79 -5.72 5.88 -0.02
C THR A 79 -7.08 6.32 -0.56
N ASN A 80 -7.96 6.79 0.31
CA ASN A 80 -9.32 7.21 -0.02
C ASN A 80 -10.14 6.12 -0.72
N LYS A 81 -9.87 4.86 -0.34
CA LYS A 81 -10.53 3.66 -0.85
C LYS A 81 -10.96 2.76 0.29
N VAL A 82 -11.89 1.87 -0.03
CA VAL A 82 -12.39 0.84 0.88
C VAL A 82 -11.58 -0.43 0.68
N TYR A 83 -11.20 -1.05 1.78
CA TYR A 83 -10.52 -2.33 1.82
C TYR A 83 -11.35 -3.34 2.60
N TRP A 84 -11.48 -4.55 2.08
CA TRP A 84 -11.83 -5.72 2.87
C TRP A 84 -10.65 -6.13 3.74
N VAL A 85 -10.92 -6.34 5.03
CA VAL A 85 -9.94 -6.81 6.01
C VAL A 85 -10.37 -8.19 6.45
N THR A 86 -9.45 -9.16 6.35
CA THR A 86 -9.65 -10.50 6.90
C THR A 86 -8.53 -10.80 7.89
N ILE A 87 -8.89 -11.24 9.10
CA ILE A 87 -7.92 -11.55 10.15
C ILE A 87 -8.17 -12.97 10.64
N GLY A 88 -7.12 -13.78 10.68
CA GLY A 88 -7.17 -15.15 11.14
C GLY A 88 -6.05 -15.49 12.13
N LYS A 89 -6.40 -16.25 13.16
CA LYS A 89 -5.48 -16.92 14.09
C LYS A 89 -6.15 -18.18 14.63
N GLU A 90 -5.38 -19.24 14.81
CA GLU A 90 -5.88 -20.48 15.42
C GLU A 90 -6.58 -20.22 16.76
N LYS A 91 -7.70 -20.94 17.01
CA LYS A 91 -8.53 -20.82 18.22
C LYS A 91 -9.28 -19.48 18.36
N TYR A 92 -9.25 -18.63 17.35
CA TYR A 92 -10.05 -17.42 17.25
C TYR A 92 -10.97 -17.50 16.02
N LYS A 93 -12.15 -16.89 16.13
CA LYS A 93 -13.05 -16.66 15.01
C LYS A 93 -12.41 -15.70 14.02
N THR A 94 -12.51 -16.04 12.74
CA THR A 94 -12.07 -15.16 11.65
C THR A 94 -12.88 -13.87 11.68
N TYR A 95 -12.18 -12.74 11.71
CA TYR A 95 -12.80 -11.44 11.46
C TYR A 95 -12.80 -11.16 9.96
N ARG A 96 -13.93 -10.68 9.43
CA ARG A 96 -14.02 -10.11 8.08
C ARG A 96 -14.88 -8.85 8.11
N GLY A 97 -14.35 -7.75 7.60
CA GLY A 97 -15.03 -6.45 7.61
C GLY A 97 -14.44 -5.48 6.59
N LYS A 98 -14.98 -4.26 6.53
CA LYS A 98 -14.48 -3.19 5.67
C LYS A 98 -13.85 -2.08 6.49
N ILE A 99 -12.77 -1.50 5.97
CA ILE A 99 -12.24 -0.22 6.46
C ILE A 99 -12.19 0.78 5.31
N GLN A 100 -12.26 2.06 5.63
CA GLN A 100 -11.97 3.13 4.69
C GLN A 100 -10.63 3.75 5.09
N LEU A 101 -9.65 3.62 4.21
CA LEU A 101 -8.36 4.28 4.39
C LEU A 101 -8.54 5.74 3.98
N LYS A 102 -8.47 6.68 4.93
CA LYS A 102 -8.57 8.11 4.63
C LYS A 102 -7.19 8.69 4.35
N ASP A 103 -6.21 8.31 5.15
CA ASP A 103 -4.84 8.78 5.00
C ASP A 103 -3.81 7.69 5.31
N GLY A 104 -2.57 7.89 4.85
CA GLY A 104 -1.46 6.96 5.01
C GLY A 104 -0.87 6.87 6.40
N SER A 105 -1.51 7.44 7.43
CA SER A 105 -1.12 7.32 8.84
C SER A 105 -2.21 6.68 9.70
N ASP A 106 -3.27 6.15 9.10
CA ASP A 106 -4.38 5.57 9.85
C ASP A 106 -3.94 4.35 10.69
N ASN A 107 -4.47 4.28 11.92
CA ASN A 107 -4.24 3.19 12.85
C ASN A 107 -5.53 2.37 13.03
N PHE A 108 -5.50 1.08 12.69
CA PHE A 108 -6.67 0.19 12.80
C PHE A 108 -6.44 -0.91 13.82
N ASN A 109 -7.14 -0.82 14.96
CA ASN A 109 -7.10 -1.84 16.00
C ASN A 109 -8.25 -2.82 15.85
N PHE A 110 -8.00 -4.10 16.15
CA PHE A 110 -9.01 -5.15 16.06
C PHE A 110 -9.02 -6.01 17.32
N ILE A 111 -10.22 -6.48 17.67
CA ILE A 111 -10.43 -7.45 18.74
C ILE A 111 -10.92 -8.75 18.11
N LEU A 112 -10.21 -9.86 18.33
CA LEU A 112 -10.67 -11.18 17.91
C LEU A 112 -11.39 -11.90 19.04
N HIS A 113 -12.45 -12.60 18.66
CA HIS A 113 -13.27 -13.40 19.54
C HIS A 113 -12.85 -14.87 19.41
N LYS A 114 -13.00 -15.65 20.48
CA LYS A 114 -12.86 -17.11 20.42
C LYS A 114 -14.13 -17.77 19.89
#